data_AF-A0A6N9B6G6-F1
#
_entry.id   AF-A0A6N9B6G6-F1
#
_cell.length_a   1.000
_cell.length_b   1.000
_cell.length_c   1.000
_cell.angle_alpha   90.00
_cell.angle_beta   90.00
_cell.angle_gamma   90.00
#
_symmetry.space_group_name_H-M   'P 1'
#
loop_
_entity.id
_entity.type
_entity.pdbx_description
1 polymer ?
#
loop_
_entity_poly.entity_id
_entity_poly.type
_entity_poly.pdbx_seq_one_letter_code
_entity_poly.pdbx_strand_id
1 'polypeptide(L)'
;MNVHYFSLNLNQKREILNTYSANMGKQPDILEKDIWICWVLQILFSNPKLHSMVFKGGTSLSKCYGIINRFSEDVDITLDYKGFQKDFNPFNETKTQINKKSNAIKAQVEEYIENTIRPFLENEAKKLNISNQEGC
;
A
#
# COMPACT_ATOMS: atom_id res chain seq x y z
N MET A 1 20.06 3.85 -17.87
CA MET A 1 19.16 2.68 -18.05
C MET A 1 18.48 2.46 -16.71
N ASN A 2 17.19 2.81 -16.57
CA ASN A 2 16.46 2.60 -15.31
C ASN A 2 16.07 1.12 -15.23
N VAL A 3 16.87 0.33 -14.52
CA VAL A 3 16.56 -1.07 -14.25
C VAL A 3 15.58 -1.11 -13.08
N HIS A 4 14.37 -1.64 -13.30
CA HIS A 4 13.38 -1.79 -12.25
C HIS A 4 13.56 -3.14 -11.53
N TYR A 5 13.52 -3.15 -10.19
CA TYR A 5 13.70 -4.38 -9.40
C TYR A 5 12.80 -5.54 -9.88
N PHE A 6 11.55 -5.26 -10.23
CA PHE A 6 10.59 -6.28 -10.60
C PHE A 6 10.89 -6.96 -11.95
N SER A 7 11.63 -6.32 -12.85
CA SER A 7 12.03 -6.86 -14.15
C SER A 7 13.29 -7.74 -14.10
N LEU A 8 13.89 -7.89 -12.91
CA LEU A 8 15.10 -8.69 -12.73
C LEU A 8 14.77 -10.18 -12.59
N ASN A 9 15.69 -11.03 -13.06
CA ASN A 9 15.60 -12.46 -12.80
C ASN A 9 15.94 -12.80 -11.33
N LEU A 10 15.65 -14.03 -10.91
CA LEU A 10 15.82 -14.44 -9.51
C LEU A 10 17.26 -14.33 -9.01
N ASN A 11 18.26 -14.60 -9.86
CA ASN A 11 19.66 -14.51 -9.47
C ASN A 11 20.07 -13.05 -9.25
N GLN A 12 19.67 -12.16 -10.16
CA GLN A 12 19.91 -10.71 -10.04
C GLN A 12 19.21 -10.13 -8.80
N LYS A 13 17.95 -10.50 -8.54
CA LYS A 13 17.23 -10.08 -7.32
C LYS A 13 17.98 -10.52 -6.06
N ARG A 14 18.38 -11.79 -5.98
CA ARG A 14 19.14 -12.33 -4.84
C ARG A 14 20.47 -11.62 -4.65
N GLU A 15 21.22 -11.38 -5.72
CA GLU A 15 22.51 -10.70 -5.67
C GLU A 15 22.37 -9.29 -5.10
N ILE A 16 21.39 -8.51 -5.58
CA ILE A 16 21.11 -7.17 -5.07
C ILE A 16 20.71 -7.22 -3.59
N LEU A 17 19.75 -8.07 -3.23
CA LEU A 17 19.28 -8.15 -1.85
C LEU A 17 20.40 -8.56 -0.88
N ASN A 18 21.23 -9.54 -1.26
CA ASN A 18 22.38 -9.96 -0.44
C ASN A 18 23.44 -8.86 -0.30
N THR A 19 23.70 -8.12 -1.39
CA THR A 19 24.66 -7.01 -1.37
C THR A 19 24.21 -5.90 -0.42
N TYR A 20 22.94 -5.50 -0.49
CA TYR A 20 22.40 -4.43 0.36
C TYR A 20 22.09 -4.91 1.79
N SER A 21 21.83 -6.19 1.99
CA SER A 21 21.62 -6.79 3.32
C SER A 21 22.79 -6.49 4.25
N ALA A 22 24.02 -6.73 3.78
CA ALA A 22 25.23 -6.50 4.56
C ALA A 22 25.41 -5.01 4.93
N ASN A 23 25.12 -4.11 3.99
CA ASN A 23 25.28 -2.66 4.19
C ASN A 23 24.21 -2.07 5.11
N MET A 24 22.99 -2.60 5.07
CA MET A 24 21.85 -2.07 5.84
C MET A 24 21.63 -2.77 7.18
N GLY A 25 22.35 -3.86 7.46
CA GLY A 25 22.15 -4.67 8.66
C GLY A 25 20.75 -5.29 8.73
N LYS A 26 20.13 -5.55 7.58
CA LYS A 26 18.78 -6.13 7.45
C LYS A 26 18.86 -7.42 6.65
N GLN A 27 18.01 -8.38 6.99
CA GLN A 27 17.95 -9.64 6.24
C GLN A 27 17.39 -9.41 4.82
N PRO A 28 17.82 -10.18 3.80
CA PRO A 28 17.37 -10.03 2.42
C PRO A 28 15.85 -10.06 2.23
N ASP A 29 15.16 -10.92 2.98
CA ASP A 29 13.69 -11.04 3.00
C ASP A 29 13.01 -9.78 3.52
N ILE A 30 13.58 -9.12 4.54
CA ILE A 30 13.09 -7.83 5.05
C ILE A 30 13.21 -6.76 3.96
N LEU A 31 14.33 -6.72 3.23
CA LEU A 31 14.54 -5.77 2.14
C LEU A 31 13.55 -6.01 0.99
N GLU A 32 13.29 -7.28 0.65
CA GLU A 32 12.32 -7.61 -0.38
C GLU A 32 10.90 -7.18 0.02
N LYS A 33 10.46 -7.46 1.25
CA LYS A 33 9.17 -6.97 1.76
C LYS A 33 9.07 -5.45 1.70
N ASP A 34 10.15 -4.75 2.04
CA ASP A 34 10.21 -3.29 1.99
C ASP A 34 10.01 -2.72 0.57
N ILE A 35 10.57 -3.40 -0.44
CA ILE A 35 10.37 -3.06 -1.85
C ILE A 35 8.91 -3.23 -2.25
N TRP A 36 8.28 -4.34 -1.86
CA TRP A 36 6.85 -4.59 -2.13
C TRP A 36 5.94 -3.55 -1.48
N ILE A 37 6.21 -3.19 -0.22
CA ILE A 37 5.46 -2.14 0.49
C ILE A 37 5.56 -0.80 -0.25
N CYS A 38 6.78 -0.40 -0.63
CA CYS A 38 6.99 0.85 -1.37
C CYS A 38 6.24 0.84 -2.70
N TRP A 39 6.24 -0.29 -3.41
CA TRP A 39 5.50 -0.46 -4.65
C TRP A 39 3.98 -0.34 -4.45
N VAL A 40 3.40 -1.02 -3.44
CA VAL A 40 1.97 -0.91 -3.11
C VAL A 40 1.57 0.53 -2.78
N LEU A 41 2.36 1.21 -1.95
CA LEU A 41 2.13 2.62 -1.63
C LEU A 41 2.20 3.49 -2.89
N GLN A 42 3.19 3.27 -3.75
CA GLN A 42 3.31 4.02 -5.00
C GLN A 42 2.06 3.89 -5.86
N ILE A 43 1.58 2.66 -6.13
CA ILE A 43 0.44 2.45 -7.04
C ILE A 43 -0.89 2.93 -6.43
N LEU A 44 -1.10 2.79 -5.12
CA LEU A 44 -2.32 3.25 -4.44
C LEU A 44 -2.42 4.77 -4.46
N PHE A 45 -1.33 5.48 -4.17
CA PHE A 45 -1.34 6.93 -4.04
C PHE A 45 -1.09 7.68 -5.36
N SER A 46 -0.66 6.98 -6.43
CA SER A 46 -0.48 7.58 -7.76
C SER A 46 -1.72 7.49 -8.65
N ASN A 47 -2.76 6.74 -8.26
CA ASN A 47 -3.98 6.59 -9.05
C ASN A 47 -5.07 7.58 -8.60
N PRO A 48 -5.33 8.67 -9.33
CA PRO A 48 -6.31 9.69 -8.94
C PRO A 48 -7.76 9.22 -9.01
N LYS A 49 -8.03 8.03 -9.61
CA LYS A 49 -9.38 7.45 -9.66
C LYS A 49 -9.73 6.69 -8.39
N LEU A 50 -8.74 6.35 -7.56
CA LEU A 50 -9.00 5.73 -6.28
C LEU A 50 -9.50 6.77 -5.29
N HIS A 51 -10.29 6.28 -4.35
CA HIS A 51 -10.78 7.05 -3.23
C HIS A 51 -9.66 7.72 -2.46
N SER A 52 -9.93 8.90 -1.89
CA SER A 52 -8.95 9.66 -1.13
C SER A 52 -8.45 8.84 0.08
N MET A 53 -7.13 8.70 0.18
CA MET A 53 -6.44 7.89 1.17
C MET A 53 -5.40 8.72 1.92
N VAL A 54 -5.11 8.33 3.15
CA VAL A 54 -4.02 8.86 3.97
C VAL A 54 -3.18 7.70 4.48
N PHE A 55 -1.87 7.73 4.20
CA PHE A 55 -0.90 6.81 4.79
C PHE A 55 -0.49 7.34 6.16
N LYS A 56 -0.63 6.52 7.20
CA LYS A 56 -0.37 6.91 8.59
C LYS A 56 0.43 5.85 9.35
N GLY A 57 0.53 6.03 10.67
CA GLY A 57 1.18 5.07 11.56
C GLY A 57 2.72 5.16 11.55
N GLY A 58 3.36 4.23 12.26
CA GLY A 58 4.82 4.22 12.41
C GLY A 58 5.56 4.04 11.08
N THR A 59 4.96 3.33 10.12
CA THR A 59 5.53 3.13 8.78
C THR A 59 5.61 4.45 8.01
N SER A 60 4.61 5.33 8.13
CA SER A 60 4.67 6.67 7.53
C SER A 60 5.78 7.55 8.15
N LEU A 61 6.00 7.45 9.47
CA LEU A 61 7.08 8.18 10.16
C LEU A 61 8.47 7.71 9.72
N SER A 62 8.63 6.41 9.48
CA SER A 62 9.86 5.82 8.92
C SER A 62 10.06 6.23 7.45
N LYS A 63 9.03 6.04 6.62
CA LYS A 63 9.12 6.14 5.16
C LYS A 63 9.07 7.55 4.59
N CYS A 64 8.27 8.42 5.17
CA CYS A 64 8.10 9.79 4.66
C CYS A 64 8.98 10.79 5.42
N TYR A 65 9.22 10.55 6.71
CA TYR A 65 9.87 11.52 7.59
C TYR A 65 11.23 11.08 8.14
N GLY A 66 11.61 9.80 8.01
CA GLY A 66 12.88 9.28 8.53
C GLY A 66 13.01 9.35 10.06
N ILE A 67 11.90 9.48 10.79
CA ILE A 67 11.91 9.75 12.24
C ILE A 67 12.26 8.49 13.04
N ILE A 68 11.89 7.31 12.55
CA ILE A 68 12.19 6.03 13.19
C ILE A 68 12.88 5.09 12.21
N ASN A 69 13.93 4.41 12.65
CA ASN A 69 14.68 3.46 11.82
C ASN A 69 14.32 2.01 12.16
N ARG A 70 13.06 1.65 11.96
CA ARG A 70 12.59 0.26 12.06
C ARG A 70 11.91 -0.15 10.77
N PHE A 71 12.09 -1.40 10.37
CA PHE A 71 11.22 -2.01 9.39
C PHE A 71 9.85 -2.25 10.02
N SER A 72 8.79 -2.00 9.26
CA SER A 72 7.42 -2.31 9.64
C SER A 72 6.80 -3.01 8.45
N GLU A 73 6.40 -4.27 8.64
CA GLU A 73 5.75 -5.08 7.61
C GLU A 73 4.37 -4.54 7.26
N ASP A 74 3.68 -3.96 8.25
CA ASP A 74 2.33 -3.43 8.08
C ASP A 74 2.33 -1.99 7.57
N VAL A 75 1.32 -1.68 6.75
CA VAL A 75 0.97 -0.32 6.31
C VAL A 75 -0.42 0.07 6.80
N ASP A 76 -0.50 1.20 7.50
CA ASP A 76 -1.77 1.76 7.94
C ASP A 76 -2.28 2.78 6.93
N ILE A 77 -3.37 2.45 6.23
CA ILE A 77 -4.03 3.35 5.28
C ILE A 77 -5.43 3.65 5.79
N THR A 78 -5.80 4.92 5.84
CA THR A 78 -7.15 5.38 6.16
C THR A 78 -7.82 5.95 4.91
N LEU A 79 -9.08 5.59 4.68
CA LEU A 79 -9.92 6.14 3.61
C LEU A 79 -10.73 7.34 4.14
N ASP A 80 -10.91 8.37 3.31
CA ASP A 80 -11.78 9.50 3.66
C ASP A 80 -13.25 9.08 3.62
N TYR A 81 -13.86 8.86 4.78
CA TYR A 81 -15.26 8.41 4.86
C TYR A 81 -16.26 9.36 4.16
N LYS A 82 -15.91 10.63 3.96
CA LYS A 82 -16.81 11.60 3.31
C LYS A 82 -17.11 11.25 1.85
N GLY A 83 -16.22 10.53 1.18
CA GLY A 83 -16.52 10.05 -0.17
C GLY A 83 -17.55 8.91 -0.21
N PHE A 84 -17.79 8.24 0.93
CA PHE A 84 -18.81 7.20 1.10
C PHE A 84 -20.13 7.76 1.64
N GLN A 85 -20.04 8.65 2.64
CA GLN A 85 -21.17 9.32 3.28
C GLN A 85 -20.88 10.82 3.41
N LYS A 86 -21.29 11.60 2.42
CA LYS A 86 -21.03 13.05 2.36
C LYS A 86 -21.70 13.83 3.51
N ASP A 87 -22.88 13.38 3.93
CA ASP A 87 -23.71 14.05 4.95
C ASP A 87 -23.48 13.50 6.36
N PHE A 88 -22.43 12.70 6.58
CA PHE A 88 -22.11 12.23 7.92
C PHE A 88 -21.36 13.30 8.71
N ASN A 89 -21.99 13.80 9.77
CA ASN A 89 -21.35 14.70 10.72
C ASN A 89 -21.54 14.17 12.15
N PRO A 90 -20.49 13.58 12.76
CA PRO A 90 -20.62 12.97 14.08
C PRO A 90 -20.88 14.00 15.20
N PHE A 91 -20.69 15.29 14.96
CA PHE A 91 -20.89 16.33 15.97
C PHE A 91 -22.36 16.76 16.12
N ASN A 92 -23.20 16.47 15.12
CA ASN A 92 -24.61 16.87 15.10
C ASN A 92 -25.57 15.66 15.18
N GLU A 93 -25.06 14.49 15.52
CA GLU A 93 -25.80 13.23 15.50
C GLU A 93 -25.84 12.55 16.87
N THR A 94 -26.93 11.84 17.14
CA THR A 94 -27.02 11.00 18.34
C THR A 94 -26.09 9.79 18.23
N LYS A 95 -25.71 9.20 19.37
CA LYS A 95 -24.88 7.98 19.41
C LYS A 95 -25.44 6.84 18.53
N THR A 96 -26.76 6.67 18.51
CA THR A 96 -27.42 5.64 17.69
C THR A 96 -27.29 5.92 16.19
N GLN A 97 -27.44 7.18 15.77
CA GLN A 97 -27.24 7.58 14.38
C GLN A 97 -25.77 7.40 13.94
N ILE A 98 -24.83 7.83 14.79
CA ILE A 98 -23.39 7.66 14.56
C ILE A 98 -23.05 6.18 14.37
N ASN A 99 -23.53 5.30 15.26
CA ASN A 99 -23.26 3.87 15.16
C ASN A 99 -23.85 3.27 13.87
N LYS A 100 -25.09 3.64 13.52
CA LYS A 100 -25.74 3.18 12.29
C LYS A 100 -24.96 3.62 11.04
N LYS A 101 -24.59 4.89 10.95
CA LYS A 101 -23.82 5.42 9.81
C LYS A 101 -22.39 4.85 9.78
N SER A 102 -21.74 4.69 10.92
CA SER A 102 -20.41 4.06 11.01
C SER A 102 -20.42 2.62 10.49
N ASN A 103 -21.44 1.83 10.83
CA ASN A 103 -21.58 0.47 10.31
C ASN A 103 -21.87 0.46 8.80
N ALA A 104 -22.67 1.41 8.31
CA ALA A 104 -22.89 1.56 6.87
C ALA A 104 -21.60 1.94 6.12
N ILE A 105 -20.79 2.85 6.67
CA ILE A 105 -19.48 3.22 6.12
C ILE A 105 -18.56 2.01 6.09
N LYS A 106 -18.49 1.21 7.16
CA LYS A 106 -17.67 -0.01 7.19
C LYS A 106 -18.06 -0.98 6.07
N ALA A 107 -19.36 -1.25 5.89
CA ALA A 107 -19.83 -2.11 4.81
C ALA A 107 -19.45 -1.56 3.42
N GLN A 108 -19.56 -0.25 3.20
CA GLN A 108 -19.16 0.38 1.94
C GLN A 108 -17.65 0.33 1.70
N VAL A 109 -16.85 0.45 2.77
CA VAL A 109 -15.40 0.30 2.70
C VAL A 109 -15.02 -1.15 2.36
N GLU A 110 -15.66 -2.13 2.99
CA GLU A 110 -15.45 -3.55 2.66
C GLU A 110 -15.79 -3.83 1.19
N GLU A 111 -16.93 -3.35 0.71
CA GLU A 111 -17.31 -3.47 -0.70
C GLU A 111 -16.30 -2.80 -1.63
N TYR A 112 -15.82 -1.60 -1.28
CA TYR A 112 -14.81 -0.88 -2.05
C TYR A 112 -13.46 -1.61 -2.08
N ILE A 113 -13.05 -2.23 -0.97
CA ILE A 113 -11.85 -3.05 -0.91
C ILE A 113 -11.97 -4.24 -1.86
N GLU A 114 -13.08 -4.97 -1.79
CA GLU A 114 -13.27 -6.19 -2.59
C GLU A 114 -13.48 -5.90 -4.09
N ASN A 115 -14.26 -4.88 -4.42
CA ASN A 115 -14.66 -4.62 -5.80
C ASN A 115 -13.76 -3.63 -6.53
N THR A 116 -12.94 -2.85 -5.81
CA THR A 116 -12.06 -1.83 -6.43
C THR A 116 -10.59 -2.06 -6.08
N ILE A 117 -10.22 -2.06 -4.79
CA ILE A 117 -8.80 -2.10 -4.40
C ILE A 117 -8.15 -3.44 -4.74
N ARG A 118 -8.77 -4.57 -4.38
CA ARG A 118 -8.23 -5.90 -4.68
C ARG A 118 -8.04 -6.11 -6.20
N PRO A 119 -9.05 -5.91 -7.07
CA PRO A 119 -8.87 -6.05 -8.52
C PRO A 119 -7.83 -5.08 -9.09
N PHE A 120 -7.76 -3.85 -8.57
CA PHE A 120 -6.74 -2.90 -8.98
C PHE A 120 -5.32 -3.40 -8.66
N LEU A 121 -5.07 -3.81 -7.42
CA LEU A 121 -3.77 -4.34 -6.99
C LEU A 121 -3.37 -5.60 -7.77
N GLU A 122 -4.31 -6.52 -8.00
CA GLU A 122 -4.07 -7.72 -8.81
C GLU A 122 -3.68 -7.37 -10.25
N ASN A 123 -4.35 -6.38 -10.85
CA ASN A 123 -4.04 -5.94 -12.20
C ASN A 123 -2.67 -5.26 -12.29
N GLU A 124 -2.30 -4.41 -11.32
CA GLU A 124 -0.96 -3.83 -11.27
C GLU A 124 0.12 -4.90 -11.03
N ALA A 125 -0.14 -5.89 -10.18
CA ALA A 125 0.79 -6.99 -9.92
C ALA A 125 1.02 -7.85 -11.18
N LYS A 126 -0.03 -8.11 -11.97
CA LYS A 126 0.09 -8.84 -13.25
C LYS A 126 1.01 -8.12 -14.23
N LYS A 127 0.99 -6.79 -14.28
CA LYS A 127 1.87 -6.01 -15.18
C LYS A 127 3.35 -6.23 -14.86
N LEU A 128 3.70 -6.42 -13.59
CA LEU A 128 5.07 -6.76 -13.19
C LEU A 128 5.53 -8.12 -13.76
N ASN A 129 4.60 -9.06 -13.92
CA ASN A 129 4.87 -10.39 -14.48
C ASN A 129 4.89 -10.39 -16.01
N ILE A 130 4.14 -9.50 -16.67
CA ILE A 130 4.18 -9.34 -18.14
C ILE A 130 5.54 -8.77 -18.57
N SER A 131 6.14 -7.86 -17.79
CA SER A 131 7.52 -7.39 -18.02
C SER A 131 8.61 -8.46 -17.83
N ASN A 132 8.27 -9.65 -17.31
CA ASN A 132 9.19 -10.77 -17.13
C ASN A 132 9.09 -11.84 -18.24
N GLN A 133 8.25 -11.63 -19.27
CA GLN A 133 8.04 -12.59 -20.36
C GLN A 133 8.42 -12.08 -21.77
N GLU A 134 8.84 -10.82 -21.92
CA GLU A 134 9.32 -10.29 -23.22
C GLU A 134 10.84 -10.47 -23.42
N GLY A 135 11.34 -11.68 -23.15
CA GLY A 135 12.77 -11.98 -23.23
C GLY A 135 13.06 -13.44 -23.54
N CYS A 136 12.40 -13.98 -24.57
CA CYS A 136 12.83 -15.19 -25.28
C CYS A 136 13.02 -14.83 -26.75
#